data_AF-A0A956T0Y3-F1
#
_entry.id   AF-A0A956T0Y3-F1
#
_cell.length_a   1.000
_cell.length_b   1.000
_cell.length_c   1.000
_cell.angle_alpha   90.00
_cell.angle_beta   90.00
_cell.angle_gamma   90.00
#
_symmetry.space_group_name_H-M   'P 1'
#
loop_
_entity.id
_entity.type
_entity.pdbx_description
1 polymer ?
#
loop_
_entity_poly.entity_id
_entity_poly.type
_entity_poly.pdbx_seq_one_letter_code
_entity_poly.pdbx_strand_id
1 'polypeptide(L)'
;MDAESYLYWLKRTDLETARIGDLIEAVEGVAVALRAEIAEEEEPHAVEMLASLESILEDLQRGDIPLQALTNFRIEFDNDPETFEAPEQVLEEELREIAAGIAKERWCTESYEKLENAVNAFLDGGEEDEFWEVVDGLASSIDAAHAEYCRTQILPKEVTLESAVVHKLLCEGIEDWKAALDSLREDEEPDWEWLMQTTEHGNRLLVAVQIFEERVRNALS
;
A
#
# COMPACT_ATOMS: atom_id res chain seq x y z
N MET A 1 10.55 -19.21 -10.25
CA MET A 1 10.06 -18.25 -9.26
C MET A 1 11.28 -17.68 -8.56
N ASP A 2 11.28 -16.41 -8.22
CA ASP A 2 12.27 -15.83 -7.30
C ASP A 2 12.00 -16.31 -5.86
N ALA A 3 12.98 -16.11 -4.98
CA ALA A 3 12.93 -16.54 -3.58
C ALA A 3 11.70 -15.99 -2.84
N GLU A 4 11.36 -14.73 -3.09
CA GLU A 4 10.21 -14.03 -2.53
C GLU A 4 8.88 -14.67 -2.93
N SER A 5 8.70 -15.01 -4.21
CA SER A 5 7.50 -15.71 -4.68
C SER A 5 7.33 -17.10 -4.03
N TYR A 6 8.43 -17.80 -3.74
CA TYR A 6 8.40 -19.10 -3.07
C TYR A 6 8.10 -18.99 -1.57
N LEU A 7 8.71 -17.99 -0.90
CA LEU A 7 8.41 -17.66 0.49
C LEU A 7 6.93 -17.27 0.67
N TYR A 8 6.42 -16.47 -0.25
CA TYR A 8 5.01 -16.08 -0.29
C TYR A 8 4.07 -17.28 -0.47
N TRP A 9 4.47 -18.27 -1.27
CA TRP A 9 3.71 -19.51 -1.44
C TRP A 9 3.67 -20.35 -0.15
N LEU A 10 4.81 -20.51 0.54
CA LEU A 10 4.90 -21.20 1.83
C LEU A 10 4.01 -20.55 2.90
N LYS A 11 3.94 -19.21 2.92
CA LYS A 11 3.07 -18.44 3.84
C LYS A 11 1.58 -18.75 3.66
N ARG A 12 1.12 -18.95 2.43
CA ARG A 12 -0.32 -19.09 2.09
C ARG A 12 -0.79 -20.53 1.91
N THR A 13 0.11 -21.50 1.98
CA THR A 13 -0.21 -22.90 1.77
C THR A 13 -0.70 -23.55 3.06
N ASP A 14 -1.82 -24.26 2.97
CA ASP A 14 -2.29 -25.13 4.04
C ASP A 14 -1.39 -26.38 4.11
N LEU A 15 -0.48 -26.38 5.09
CA LEU A 15 0.53 -27.42 5.28
C LEU A 15 -0.08 -28.80 5.56
N GLU A 16 -1.32 -28.86 6.06
CA GLU A 16 -2.01 -30.14 6.35
C GLU A 16 -2.54 -30.82 5.09
N THR A 17 -2.80 -30.04 4.03
CA THR A 17 -3.38 -30.53 2.77
C THR A 17 -2.42 -30.44 1.58
N ALA A 18 -1.25 -29.81 1.77
CA ALA A 18 -0.20 -29.68 0.76
C ALA A 18 0.36 -31.03 0.32
N ARG A 19 0.65 -31.17 -0.97
CA ARG A 19 1.33 -32.36 -1.46
C ARG A 19 2.79 -32.29 -1.04
N ILE A 20 3.33 -33.42 -0.60
CA ILE A 20 4.73 -33.52 -0.17
C ILE A 20 5.73 -33.07 -1.24
N GLY A 21 5.43 -33.32 -2.53
CA GLY A 21 6.27 -32.85 -3.64
C GLY A 21 6.32 -31.32 -3.74
N ASP A 22 5.18 -30.66 -3.53
CA ASP A 22 5.08 -29.20 -3.56
C ASP A 22 5.81 -28.60 -2.34
N LEU A 23 5.73 -29.26 -1.18
CA LEU A 23 6.47 -28.86 0.02
C LEU A 23 7.98 -29.01 -0.17
N ILE A 24 8.45 -30.10 -0.79
CA ILE A 24 9.89 -30.28 -1.10
C ILE A 24 10.37 -29.15 -2.00
N GLU A 25 9.67 -28.89 -3.10
CA GLU A 25 10.06 -27.84 -4.05
C GLU A 25 10.13 -26.47 -3.39
N ALA A 26 9.16 -26.15 -2.53
CA ALA A 26 9.13 -24.87 -1.84
C ALA A 26 10.24 -24.72 -0.80
N VAL A 27 10.42 -25.72 0.09
CA VAL A 27 11.46 -25.65 1.14
C VAL A 27 12.85 -25.67 0.50
N GLU A 28 13.05 -26.41 -0.59
CA GLU A 28 14.31 -26.41 -1.34
C GLU A 28 14.59 -25.05 -1.99
N GLY A 29 13.56 -24.41 -2.57
CA GLY A 29 13.65 -23.06 -3.13
C GLY A 29 14.11 -22.03 -2.09
N VAL A 30 13.52 -22.05 -0.89
CA VAL A 30 13.90 -21.14 0.20
C VAL A 30 15.33 -21.43 0.70
N ALA A 31 15.68 -22.70 0.88
CA ALA A 31 17.01 -23.08 1.31
C ALA A 31 18.11 -22.68 0.29
N VAL A 32 17.80 -22.70 -1.01
CA VAL A 32 18.73 -22.22 -2.05
C VAL A 32 18.92 -20.71 -1.98
N ALA A 33 17.84 -19.95 -1.78
CA ALA A 33 17.90 -18.50 -1.66
C ALA A 33 18.73 -18.07 -0.44
N LEU A 34 18.43 -18.66 0.72
CA LEU A 34 19.12 -18.34 1.97
C LEU A 34 20.62 -18.73 1.92
N ARG A 35 20.98 -19.79 1.20
CA ARG A 35 22.40 -20.13 0.92
C ARG A 35 23.12 -19.07 0.10
N ALA A 36 22.44 -18.44 -0.86
CA ALA A 36 23.02 -17.38 -1.67
C ALA A 36 23.24 -16.12 -0.83
N GLU A 37 22.28 -15.77 0.01
CA GLU A 37 22.34 -14.65 0.95
C GLU A 37 23.48 -14.80 1.97
N ILE A 38 23.59 -15.96 2.64
CA ILE A 38 24.68 -16.26 3.58
C ILE A 38 26.07 -16.17 2.91
N ALA A 39 26.16 -16.50 1.62
CA ALA A 39 27.42 -16.43 0.88
C ALA A 39 27.85 -14.99 0.59
N GLU A 40 26.90 -14.05 0.56
CA GLU A 40 27.15 -12.62 0.37
C GLU A 40 27.40 -11.92 1.72
N GLU A 41 26.59 -12.23 2.73
CA GLU A 41 26.66 -11.66 4.08
C GLU A 41 26.55 -12.80 5.11
N GLU A 42 27.66 -13.11 5.81
CA GLU A 42 27.69 -14.17 6.82
C GLU A 42 26.92 -13.75 8.09
N GLU A 43 25.60 -13.81 8.01
CA GLU A 43 24.71 -13.52 9.12
C GLU A 43 24.42 -14.76 9.97
N PRO A 44 24.68 -14.72 11.30
CA PRO A 44 24.49 -15.87 12.17
C PRO A 44 23.04 -16.41 12.19
N HIS A 45 22.04 -15.53 12.05
CA HIS A 45 20.64 -15.92 12.09
C HIS A 45 20.22 -16.69 10.82
N ALA A 46 20.63 -16.19 9.64
CA ALA A 46 20.40 -16.86 8.37
C ALA A 46 20.99 -18.28 8.35
N VAL A 47 22.17 -18.49 8.95
CA VAL A 47 22.80 -19.83 9.07
C VAL A 47 21.94 -20.79 9.92
N GLU A 48 21.37 -20.31 11.03
CA GLU A 48 20.49 -21.12 11.88
C GLU A 48 19.16 -21.46 11.17
N MET A 49 18.58 -20.50 10.44
CA MET A 49 17.38 -20.70 9.64
C MET A 49 17.61 -21.71 8.51
N LEU A 50 18.77 -21.65 7.84
CA LEU A 50 19.14 -22.61 6.80
C LEU A 50 19.25 -24.03 7.36
N ALA A 51 19.88 -24.20 8.51
CA ALA A 51 20.00 -25.51 9.15
C ALA A 51 18.62 -26.11 9.50
N SER A 52 17.68 -25.27 9.94
CA SER A 52 16.29 -25.68 10.18
C SER A 52 15.58 -26.13 8.90
N LEU A 53 15.74 -25.40 7.79
CA LEU A 53 15.19 -25.78 6.48
C LEU A 53 15.79 -27.08 5.95
N GLU A 54 17.10 -27.29 6.10
CA GLU A 54 17.78 -28.51 5.67
C GLU A 54 17.26 -29.73 6.46
N SER A 55 17.04 -29.59 7.77
CA SER A 55 16.42 -30.65 8.58
C SER A 55 14.99 -30.96 8.12
N ILE A 56 14.19 -29.94 7.78
CA ILE A 56 12.83 -30.12 7.25
C ILE A 56 12.86 -30.83 5.89
N LEU A 57 13.81 -30.46 5.02
CA LEU A 57 14.00 -31.09 3.71
C LEU A 57 14.34 -32.56 3.83
N GLU A 58 15.21 -32.94 4.77
CA GLU A 58 15.55 -34.35 4.99
C GLU A 58 14.32 -35.19 5.36
N ASP A 59 13.46 -34.66 6.24
CA ASP A 59 12.24 -35.36 6.66
C ASP A 59 11.23 -35.46 5.51
N LEU A 60 11.05 -34.38 4.75
CA LEU A 60 10.20 -34.38 3.55
C LEU A 60 10.68 -35.38 2.49
N GLN A 61 12.00 -35.48 2.26
CA GLN A 61 12.59 -36.45 1.33
C GLN A 61 12.43 -37.91 1.79
N ARG A 62 12.33 -38.15 3.10
CA ARG A 62 12.00 -39.47 3.68
C ARG A 62 10.54 -39.84 3.53
N GLY A 63 9.69 -38.89 3.14
CA GLY A 63 8.25 -39.07 2.97
C GLY A 63 7.42 -38.62 4.17
N ASP A 64 8.05 -38.04 5.18
CA ASP A 64 7.39 -37.55 6.39
C ASP A 64 7.12 -36.04 6.25
N ILE A 65 5.94 -35.58 6.64
CA ILE A 65 5.62 -34.14 6.66
C ILE A 65 5.85 -33.64 8.09
N PRO A 66 6.96 -32.92 8.38
CA PRO A 66 7.26 -32.45 9.72
C PRO A 66 6.43 -31.19 10.03
N LEU A 67 5.11 -31.34 10.17
CA LEU A 67 4.15 -30.24 10.33
C LEU A 67 4.55 -29.26 11.44
N GLN A 68 5.02 -29.76 12.58
CA GLN A 68 5.45 -28.91 13.69
C GLN A 68 6.69 -28.08 13.33
N ALA A 69 7.66 -28.67 12.63
CA ALA A 69 8.88 -27.96 12.22
C ALA A 69 8.57 -26.93 11.13
N LEU A 70 7.73 -27.28 10.15
CA LEU A 70 7.23 -26.34 9.14
C LEU A 70 6.44 -25.18 9.76
N THR A 71 5.62 -25.47 10.76
CA THR A 71 4.84 -24.44 11.47
C THR A 71 5.74 -23.54 12.31
N ASN A 72 6.72 -24.12 13.03
CA ASN A 72 7.67 -23.36 13.83
C ASN A 72 8.54 -22.48 12.93
N PHE A 73 9.05 -23.02 11.82
CA PHE A 73 9.80 -22.26 10.83
C PHE A 73 8.95 -21.11 10.28
N ARG A 74 7.67 -21.34 9.97
CA ARG A 74 6.76 -20.28 9.53
C ARG A 74 6.59 -19.20 10.60
N ILE A 75 6.45 -19.56 11.87
CA ILE A 75 6.32 -18.60 12.98
C ILE A 75 7.61 -17.80 13.17
N GLU A 76 8.77 -18.46 13.12
CA GLU A 76 10.07 -17.81 13.27
C GLU A 76 10.35 -16.85 12.11
N PHE A 77 10.04 -17.28 10.88
CA PHE A 77 10.12 -16.48 9.67
C PHE A 77 9.10 -15.33 9.64
N ASP A 78 7.84 -15.56 10.04
CA ASP A 78 6.80 -14.53 10.10
C ASP A 78 7.02 -13.52 11.24
N ASN A 79 7.90 -13.80 12.22
CA ASN A 79 8.24 -12.86 13.29
C ASN A 79 9.67 -12.34 13.16
N ASP A 80 10.34 -12.61 12.05
CA ASP A 80 11.64 -12.04 11.75
C ASP A 80 11.49 -10.52 11.58
N PRO A 81 12.14 -9.70 12.42
CA PRO A 81 12.07 -8.24 12.33
C PRO A 81 12.51 -7.69 10.97
N GLU A 82 13.31 -8.43 10.20
CA GLU A 82 13.87 -8.00 8.92
C GLU A 82 12.97 -8.33 7.73
N THR A 83 12.08 -9.32 7.84
CA THR A 83 11.17 -9.74 6.75
C THR A 83 9.68 -9.67 7.12
N PHE A 84 9.35 -9.27 8.35
CA PHE A 84 7.97 -9.02 8.78
C PHE A 84 7.46 -7.68 8.23
N GLU A 85 6.67 -7.77 7.17
CA GLU A 85 5.75 -6.69 6.80
C GLU A 85 4.45 -6.86 7.57
N ALA A 86 4.08 -5.83 8.35
CA ALA A 86 2.81 -5.85 9.04
C ALA A 86 1.68 -5.94 8.01
N PRO A 87 0.60 -6.73 8.24
CA PRO A 87 -0.51 -6.85 7.27
C PRO A 87 -1.11 -5.51 6.82
N GLU A 88 -1.05 -4.49 7.70
CA GLU A 88 -1.43 -3.11 7.39
C GLU A 88 -0.52 -2.47 6.34
N GLN A 89 0.79 -2.70 6.41
CA GLN A 89 1.78 -2.17 5.47
C GLN A 89 1.61 -2.79 4.09
N VAL A 90 1.43 -4.11 4.02
CA VAL A 90 1.18 -4.82 2.76
C VAL A 90 -0.07 -4.28 2.07
N LEU A 91 -1.18 -4.16 2.82
CA LEU A 91 -2.44 -3.63 2.28
C LEU A 91 -2.32 -2.16 1.85
N GLU A 92 -1.60 -1.35 2.64
CA GLU A 92 -1.34 0.04 2.28
C GLU A 92 -0.53 0.15 1.00
N GLU A 93 0.53 -0.64 0.86
CA GLU A 93 1.38 -0.67 -0.33
C GLU A 93 0.58 -1.09 -1.57
N GLU A 94 -0.20 -2.17 -1.49
CA GLU A 94 -1.09 -2.60 -2.58
C GLU A 94 -2.05 -1.46 -3.02
N LEU A 95 -2.63 -0.73 -2.07
CA LEU A 95 -3.54 0.38 -2.37
C LEU A 95 -2.80 1.59 -2.97
N ARG A 96 -1.56 1.85 -2.54
CA ARG A 96 -0.71 2.90 -3.12
C ARG A 96 -0.26 2.55 -4.52
N GLU A 97 0.10 1.30 -4.80
CA GLU A 97 0.39 0.83 -6.15
C GLU A 97 -0.83 1.00 -7.06
N ILE A 98 -2.02 0.66 -6.57
CA ILE A 98 -3.27 0.91 -7.29
C ILE A 98 -3.41 2.40 -7.60
N ALA A 99 -3.22 3.29 -6.61
CA ALA A 99 -3.31 4.75 -6.78
C ALA A 99 -2.30 5.29 -7.80
N ALA A 100 -1.06 4.81 -7.76
CA ALA A 100 -0.01 5.16 -8.70
C ALA A 100 -0.30 4.63 -10.12
N GLY A 101 -0.96 3.49 -10.23
CA GLY A 101 -1.33 2.84 -11.49
C GLY A 101 -2.60 3.37 -12.16
N ILE A 102 -3.36 4.27 -11.51
CA ILE A 102 -4.58 4.83 -12.11
C ILE A 102 -4.20 5.64 -13.35
N ALA A 103 -4.89 5.41 -14.46
CA ALA A 103 -4.72 6.20 -15.69
C ALA A 103 -5.28 7.62 -15.51
N LYS A 104 -4.71 8.63 -16.19
CA LYS A 104 -5.12 10.05 -16.04
C LYS A 104 -6.61 10.24 -16.25
N GLU A 105 -7.21 9.55 -17.20
CA GLU A 105 -8.64 9.64 -17.50
C GLU A 105 -9.55 9.19 -16.35
N ARG A 106 -9.01 8.44 -15.39
CA ARG A 106 -9.76 7.92 -14.23
C ARG A 106 -9.44 8.66 -12.95
N TRP A 107 -8.20 9.11 -12.74
CA TRP A 107 -7.87 9.89 -11.54
C TRP A 107 -8.15 11.37 -11.71
N CYS A 108 -8.09 11.93 -12.92
CA CYS A 108 -8.32 13.35 -13.17
C CYS A 108 -9.80 13.68 -12.95
N THR A 109 -10.09 14.23 -11.77
CA THR A 109 -11.45 14.59 -11.36
C THR A 109 -11.79 16.00 -11.83
N GLU A 110 -13.07 16.35 -11.85
CA GLU A 110 -13.52 17.71 -12.17
C GLU A 110 -12.86 18.76 -11.27
N SER A 111 -12.62 18.45 -9.99
CA SER A 111 -11.93 19.34 -9.05
C SER A 111 -10.47 19.58 -9.43
N TYR A 112 -9.75 18.52 -9.83
CA TYR A 112 -8.38 18.64 -10.33
C TYR A 112 -8.33 19.45 -11.63
N GLU A 113 -9.21 19.16 -12.59
CA GLU A 113 -9.29 19.90 -13.85
C GLU A 113 -9.59 21.38 -13.62
N LYS A 114 -10.46 21.72 -12.64
CA LYS A 114 -10.72 23.12 -12.26
C LYS A 114 -9.44 23.82 -11.79
N LEU A 115 -8.65 23.17 -10.93
CA LEU A 115 -7.39 23.75 -10.48
C LEU A 115 -6.38 23.87 -11.62
N GLU A 116 -6.17 22.81 -12.40
CA GLU A 116 -5.23 22.78 -13.54
C GLU A 116 -5.56 23.91 -14.54
N ASN A 117 -6.84 24.08 -14.87
CA ASN A 117 -7.28 25.14 -15.77
C ASN A 117 -7.11 26.54 -15.16
N ALA A 118 -7.40 26.73 -13.88
CA ALA A 118 -7.21 28.01 -13.19
C ALA A 118 -5.73 28.41 -13.13
N VAL A 119 -4.84 27.46 -12.79
CA VAL A 119 -3.39 27.68 -12.78
C VAL A 119 -2.89 28.06 -14.16
N ASN A 120 -3.25 27.30 -15.20
CA ASN A 120 -2.83 27.61 -16.58
C ASN A 120 -3.33 28.99 -17.04
N ALA A 121 -4.59 29.32 -16.76
CA ALA A 121 -5.15 30.62 -17.12
C ALA A 121 -4.42 31.77 -16.41
N PHE A 122 -4.11 31.61 -15.12
CA PHE A 122 -3.37 32.61 -14.35
C PHE A 122 -1.95 32.81 -14.90
N LEU A 123 -1.22 31.73 -15.19
CA LEU A 123 0.13 31.77 -15.76
C LEU A 123 0.17 32.40 -17.17
N ASP A 124 -0.92 32.25 -17.94
CA ASP A 124 -1.09 32.88 -19.25
C ASP A 124 -1.54 34.36 -19.16
N GLY A 125 -1.60 34.94 -17.95
CA GLY A 125 -1.94 36.34 -17.70
C GLY A 125 -3.44 36.61 -17.52
N GLY A 126 -4.20 35.60 -17.09
CA GLY A 126 -5.61 35.72 -16.71
C GLY A 126 -5.84 36.60 -15.47
N GLU A 127 -7.12 36.82 -15.15
CA GLU A 127 -7.50 37.66 -14.01
C GLU A 127 -7.23 36.95 -12.68
N GLU A 128 -6.50 37.62 -11.78
CA GLU A 128 -6.15 37.08 -10.45
C GLU A 128 -7.39 36.79 -9.59
N ASP A 129 -8.42 37.62 -9.67
CA ASP A 129 -9.67 37.42 -8.92
C ASP A 129 -10.38 36.11 -9.34
N GLU A 130 -10.36 35.75 -10.63
CA GLU A 130 -10.96 34.51 -11.13
C GLU A 130 -10.18 33.27 -10.65
N PHE A 131 -8.85 33.38 -10.57
CA PHE A 131 -8.00 32.32 -10.01
C PHE A 131 -8.33 32.06 -8.54
N TRP A 132 -8.39 33.11 -7.72
CA TRP A 132 -8.68 32.97 -6.30
C TRP A 132 -10.10 32.50 -6.01
N GLU A 133 -11.10 32.85 -6.83
CA GLU A 133 -12.45 32.31 -6.70
C GLU A 133 -12.47 30.77 -6.82
N VAL A 134 -11.70 30.22 -7.76
CA VAL A 134 -11.58 28.76 -7.92
C VAL A 134 -10.86 28.14 -6.72
N VAL A 135 -9.72 28.70 -6.30
CA VAL A 135 -8.92 28.20 -5.18
C VAL A 135 -9.75 28.17 -3.88
N ASP A 136 -10.44 29.26 -3.56
CA ASP A 136 -11.27 29.36 -2.36
C ASP A 136 -12.50 28.44 -2.43
N GLY A 137 -13.09 28.28 -3.61
CA GLY A 137 -14.17 27.34 -3.86
C GLY A 137 -13.75 25.88 -3.63
N LEU A 138 -12.57 25.50 -4.11
CA LEU A 138 -12.00 24.16 -3.88
C LEU A 138 -11.67 23.93 -2.40
N ALA A 139 -10.97 24.88 -1.76
CA ALA A 139 -10.62 24.79 -0.35
C ALA A 139 -11.88 24.61 0.53
N SER A 140 -12.91 25.42 0.29
CA SER A 140 -14.18 25.35 1.01
C SER A 140 -14.88 23.99 0.80
N SER A 141 -14.83 23.44 -0.41
CA SER A 141 -15.44 22.15 -0.74
C SER A 141 -14.72 20.99 -0.05
N ILE A 142 -13.39 21.01 -0.04
CA ILE A 142 -12.56 20.02 0.65
C ILE A 142 -12.81 20.07 2.16
N ASP A 143 -12.85 21.26 2.76
CA ASP A 143 -13.14 21.41 4.18
C ASP A 143 -14.53 20.93 4.55
N ALA A 144 -15.53 21.21 3.72
CA ALA A 144 -16.89 20.72 3.94
C ALA A 144 -16.95 19.18 3.88
N ALA A 145 -16.34 18.56 2.87
CA ALA A 145 -16.29 17.11 2.72
C ALA A 145 -15.54 16.42 3.87
N HIS A 146 -14.39 16.97 4.28
CA HIS A 146 -13.63 16.45 5.41
C HIS A 146 -14.42 16.58 6.73
N ALA A 147 -15.06 17.72 6.96
CA ALA A 147 -15.88 17.92 8.16
C ALA A 147 -17.10 16.98 8.20
N GLU A 148 -17.69 16.66 7.05
CA GLU A 148 -18.74 15.66 6.95
C GLU A 148 -18.21 14.26 7.29
N TYR A 149 -17.08 13.88 6.70
CA TYR A 149 -16.42 12.61 6.99
C TYR A 149 -16.13 12.43 8.48
N CYS A 150 -15.51 13.41 9.14
CA CYS A 150 -15.20 13.36 10.57
C CYS A 150 -16.42 13.27 11.50
N ARG A 151 -17.62 13.65 11.03
CA ARG A 151 -18.86 13.53 11.82
C ARG A 151 -19.48 12.13 11.73
N THR A 152 -18.98 11.28 10.85
CA THR A 152 -19.45 9.91 10.69
C THR A 152 -19.16 9.12 11.97
N GLN A 153 -20.20 8.57 12.59
CA GLN A 153 -20.04 7.72 13.76
C GLN A 153 -19.70 6.30 13.31
N ILE A 154 -18.48 5.86 13.65
CA ILE A 154 -18.01 4.49 13.44
C ILE A 154 -17.85 3.84 14.81
N LEU A 155 -18.50 2.69 15.01
CA LEU A 155 -18.34 1.92 16.24
C LEU A 155 -16.99 1.18 16.20
N PRO A 156 -16.28 0.99 17.34
CA PRO A 156 -14.99 0.31 17.34
C PRO A 156 -15.00 -1.10 16.72
N LYS A 157 -16.15 -1.79 16.79
CA LYS A 157 -16.35 -3.12 16.19
C LYS A 157 -16.52 -3.11 14.66
N GLU A 158 -16.72 -1.93 14.08
CA GLU A 158 -16.86 -1.72 12.62
C GLU A 158 -15.50 -1.38 11.98
N VAL A 159 -14.48 -1.11 12.81
CA VAL A 159 -13.12 -0.85 12.34
C VAL A 159 -12.46 -2.17 11.97
N THR A 160 -12.16 -2.30 10.69
CA THR A 160 -11.31 -3.36 10.11
C THR A 160 -9.95 -2.80 9.71
N LEU A 161 -9.00 -3.69 9.42
CA LEU A 161 -7.69 -3.33 8.87
C LEU A 161 -7.86 -2.47 7.60
N GLU A 162 -8.74 -2.90 6.71
CA GLU A 162 -9.06 -2.18 5.47
C GLU A 162 -9.61 -0.79 5.75
N SER A 163 -10.53 -0.67 6.71
CA SER A 163 -11.08 0.65 7.06
C SER A 163 -10.04 1.59 7.66
N ALA A 164 -9.04 1.07 8.38
CA ALA A 164 -7.96 1.86 8.97
C ALA A 164 -6.99 2.34 7.89
N VAL A 165 -6.58 1.46 6.97
CA VAL A 165 -5.70 1.82 5.84
C VAL A 165 -6.40 2.80 4.90
N VAL A 166 -7.66 2.55 4.54
CA VAL A 166 -8.45 3.46 3.70
C VAL A 166 -8.64 4.82 4.36
N HIS A 167 -8.88 4.86 5.68
CA HIS A 167 -8.95 6.11 6.43
C HIS A 167 -7.63 6.89 6.34
N LYS A 168 -6.50 6.22 6.51
CA LYS A 168 -5.17 6.84 6.39
C LYS A 168 -4.96 7.47 5.01
N LEU A 169 -5.20 6.72 3.93
CA LEU A 169 -5.05 7.22 2.56
C LEU A 169 -6.03 8.36 2.23
N LEU A 170 -7.25 8.32 2.76
CA LEU A 170 -8.22 9.40 2.62
C LEU A 170 -7.74 10.68 3.31
N CYS A 171 -7.26 10.58 4.55
CA CYS A 171 -6.73 11.72 5.29
C CYS A 171 -5.52 12.33 4.58
N GLU A 172 -4.57 11.49 4.16
CA GLU A 172 -3.39 11.93 3.41
C GLU A 172 -3.78 12.64 2.10
N GLY A 173 -4.70 12.07 1.32
CA GLY A 173 -5.16 12.72 0.09
C GLY A 173 -5.83 14.08 0.32
N ILE A 174 -6.56 14.24 1.43
CA ILE A 174 -7.15 15.54 1.83
C ILE A 174 -6.05 16.51 2.28
N GLU A 175 -5.07 16.03 3.05
CA GLU A 175 -3.96 16.84 3.56
C GLU A 175 -3.08 17.36 2.42
N ASP A 176 -2.80 16.55 1.40
CA ASP A 176 -2.08 16.98 0.20
C ASP A 176 -2.81 18.09 -0.55
N TRP A 177 -4.12 17.92 -0.75
CA TRP A 177 -4.95 18.96 -1.37
C TRP A 177 -4.91 20.27 -0.58
N LYS A 178 -4.97 20.19 0.75
CA LYS A 178 -4.88 21.37 1.62
C LYS A 178 -3.51 22.02 1.56
N ALA A 179 -2.45 21.23 1.67
CA ALA A 179 -1.07 21.72 1.59
C ALA A 179 -0.81 22.44 0.25
N ALA A 180 -1.30 21.87 -0.86
CA ALA A 180 -1.20 22.49 -2.17
C ALA A 180 -1.92 23.85 -2.22
N LEU A 181 -3.17 23.92 -1.75
CA LEU A 181 -3.96 25.16 -1.77
C LEU A 181 -3.46 26.21 -0.77
N ASP A 182 -2.93 25.79 0.38
CA ASP A 182 -2.38 26.70 1.39
C ASP A 182 -1.03 27.27 0.95
N SER A 183 -0.20 26.49 0.23
CA SER A 183 1.07 26.99 -0.32
C SER A 183 0.91 28.22 -1.22
N LEU A 184 -0.19 28.27 -2.01
CA LEU A 184 -0.52 29.44 -2.84
C LEU A 184 -0.65 30.72 -2.03
N ARG A 185 -1.07 30.62 -0.77
CA ARG A 185 -1.34 31.77 0.11
C ARG A 185 -0.12 32.16 0.93
N GLU A 186 0.78 31.22 1.20
CA GLU A 186 1.94 31.42 2.05
C GLU A 186 3.15 31.94 1.26
N ASP A 187 3.26 31.55 -0.01
CA ASP A 187 4.42 31.87 -0.85
C ASP A 187 4.15 33.06 -1.79
N GLU A 188 5.05 34.05 -1.79
CA GLU A 188 5.00 35.17 -2.75
C GLU A 188 5.23 34.72 -4.19
N GLU A 189 5.92 33.59 -4.39
CA GLU A 189 6.15 32.96 -5.68
C GLU A 189 5.95 31.44 -5.53
N PRO A 190 4.71 30.94 -5.76
CA PRO A 190 4.39 29.54 -5.56
C PRO A 190 5.20 28.60 -6.46
N ASP A 191 5.62 27.46 -5.92
CA ASP A 191 6.15 26.36 -6.73
C ASP A 191 5.00 25.62 -7.42
N TRP A 192 4.71 26.03 -8.65
CA TRP A 192 3.63 25.46 -9.47
C TRP A 192 3.81 23.97 -9.77
N GLU A 193 5.05 23.49 -9.91
CA GLU A 193 5.32 22.08 -10.18
C GLU A 193 4.99 21.25 -8.94
N TRP A 194 5.49 21.67 -7.78
CA TRP A 194 5.18 21.02 -6.51
C TRP A 194 3.68 21.03 -6.22
N LEU A 195 3.00 22.16 -6.46
CA LEU A 195 1.55 22.28 -6.27
C LEU A 195 0.78 21.27 -7.10
N MET A 196 1.08 21.18 -8.41
CA MET A 196 0.37 20.28 -9.32
C MET A 196 0.68 18.81 -9.02
N GLN A 197 1.92 18.48 -8.64
CA GLN A 197 2.31 17.12 -8.25
C GLN A 197 1.64 16.68 -6.94
N THR A 198 1.62 17.56 -5.94
CA THR A 198 0.99 17.29 -4.63
C THR A 198 -0.52 17.12 -4.80
N THR A 199 -1.15 17.99 -5.60
CA THR A 199 -2.58 17.86 -5.91
C THR A 199 -2.89 16.58 -6.68
N GLU A 200 -2.04 16.20 -7.64
CA GLU A 200 -2.19 14.93 -8.38
C GLU A 200 -2.09 13.74 -7.44
N HIS A 201 -1.08 13.71 -6.56
CA HIS A 201 -0.89 12.65 -5.59
C HIS A 201 -2.11 12.51 -4.69
N GLY A 202 -2.55 13.61 -4.06
CA GLY A 202 -3.72 13.58 -3.19
C GLY A 202 -4.99 13.14 -3.93
N ASN A 203 -5.21 13.62 -5.15
CA ASN A 203 -6.36 13.24 -5.95
C ASN A 203 -6.34 11.76 -6.36
N ARG A 204 -5.16 11.18 -6.67
CA ARG A 204 -5.01 9.73 -6.94
C ARG A 204 -5.36 8.89 -5.72
N LEU A 205 -4.92 9.29 -4.52
CA LEU A 205 -5.27 8.61 -3.28
C LEU A 205 -6.79 8.61 -3.05
N LEU A 206 -7.45 9.76 -3.21
CA LEU A 206 -8.90 9.88 -3.03
C LEU A 206 -9.68 9.01 -4.03
N VAL A 207 -9.26 8.96 -5.28
CA VAL A 207 -9.89 8.10 -6.29
C VAL A 207 -9.64 6.63 -6.00
N ALA A 208 -8.45 6.25 -5.53
CA ALA A 208 -8.16 4.86 -5.12
C ALA A 208 -9.09 4.41 -3.98
N VAL A 209 -9.34 5.28 -3.00
CA VAL A 209 -10.31 5.04 -1.93
C VAL A 209 -11.73 4.81 -2.48
N GLN A 210 -12.18 5.63 -3.43
CA GLN A 210 -13.49 5.46 -4.06
C GLN A 210 -13.61 4.13 -4.83
N ILE A 211 -12.57 3.77 -5.60
CA ILE A 211 -12.52 2.49 -6.33
C ILE A 211 -12.58 1.31 -5.34
N PHE A 212 -11.85 1.40 -4.22
CA PHE A 212 -11.89 0.37 -3.19
C PHE A 212 -13.29 0.23 -2.59
N GLU A 213 -13.93 1.35 -2.24
CA GLU A 213 -15.30 1.37 -1.72
C GLU A 213 -16.29 0.71 -2.69
N GLU A 214 -16.21 1.03 -3.99
CA GLU A 214 -17.05 0.42 -5.02
C GLU A 214 -16.83 -1.09 -5.13
N ARG A 215 -15.58 -1.56 -5.05
CA ARG A 215 -15.26 -3.00 -5.07
C ARG A 215 -15.88 -3.72 -3.88
N VAL A 216 -15.77 -3.15 -2.68
CA VAL A 216 -16.37 -3.71 -1.46
C VAL A 216 -17.89 -3.75 -1.59
N ARG A 217 -18.52 -2.67 -2.07
CA ARG A 217 -19.96 -2.59 -2.27
C ARG A 217 -20.48 -3.65 -3.25
N ASN A 218 -19.79 -3.83 -4.38
CA ASN A 218 -20.14 -4.81 -5.41
C ASN A 218 -19.91 -6.26 -4.96
N ALA A 219 -18.94 -6.51 -4.07
CA ALA A 219 -18.73 -7.84 -3.50
C ALA A 219 -19.83 -8.25 -2.49
N LEU A 220 -20.58 -7.28 -1.96
CA LEU A 220 -21.64 -7.49 -0.98
C LEU A 220 -23.05 -7.55 -1.61
N SER A 221 -23.17 -7.31 -2.92
CA SER A 221 -24.42 -7.32 -3.70
C SER A 221 -24.64 -8.61 -4.48
#